data_AF-A0A0C2SAZ7-F1
#
_entry.id   AF-A0A0C2SAZ7-F1
#
_cell.length_a   1.000
_cell.length_b   1.000
_cell.length_c   1.000
_cell.angle_alpha   90.00
_cell.angle_beta   90.00
_cell.angle_gamma   90.00
#
_symmetry.space_group_name_H-M   'P 1'
#
loop_
_entity.id
_entity.type
_entity.pdbx_description
1 polymer ?
#
loop_
_entity_poly.entity_id
_entity_poly.type
_entity_poly.pdbx_seq_one_letter_code
_entity_poly.pdbx_strand_id
1 'polypeptide(L)'
;MMAYHHAWLCRCDNIPAMQDALGRLRKRLESDPTYFGDVYRYTFAFAKQEGQRSISLETALAFWNLLLPHGMKGGALTKRLSSSDSSDDVDMVGIGGDAGWSEDYTQWWFEFLTDKGARGVSKDVWEMFLEFVRSIDSKFQNYDEEGAWPSTVDDFVEYARKRLGPV
;
A
#
# COMPACT_ATOMS: atom_id res chain seq x y z
N MET A 1 -1.39 -9.85 -38.07
CA MET A 1 -2.07 -10.99 -37.43
C MET A 1 -1.03 -11.88 -36.73
N MET A 2 -0.29 -11.34 -35.75
CA MET A 2 0.83 -12.04 -35.07
C MET A 2 0.96 -11.54 -33.62
N ALA A 3 -0.07 -11.70 -32.78
CA ALA A 3 0.01 -11.29 -31.37
C ALA A 3 -0.79 -12.18 -30.41
N TYR A 4 -1.07 -13.44 -30.76
CA TYR A 4 -1.89 -14.33 -29.91
C TYR A 4 -1.13 -15.53 -29.32
N HIS A 5 0.19 -15.66 -29.53
CA HIS A 5 0.92 -16.90 -29.21
C HIS A 5 1.86 -16.84 -27.99
N HIS A 6 1.89 -15.75 -27.21
CA HIS A 6 2.84 -15.64 -26.08
C HIS A 6 2.22 -15.69 -24.67
N ALA A 7 0.90 -15.88 -24.53
CA ALA A 7 0.23 -15.90 -23.22
C ALA A 7 0.06 -17.31 -22.59
N TRP A 8 0.55 -18.38 -23.23
CA TRP A 8 0.37 -19.77 -22.79
C TRP A 8 1.57 -20.38 -22.01
N LEU A 9 2.24 -19.58 -21.17
CA LEU A 9 3.47 -20.00 -20.48
C LEU A 9 3.37 -20.14 -18.95
N CYS A 10 2.17 -20.29 -18.39
CA CYS A 10 2.06 -20.65 -16.96
C CYS A 10 2.00 -22.16 -16.67
N ARG A 11 1.94 -23.03 -17.69
CA ARG A 11 1.92 -24.52 -17.53
C ARG A 11 0.99 -25.01 -16.39
N CYS A 12 -0.09 -24.28 -16.13
CA CYS A 12 -1.13 -24.67 -15.19
C CYS A 12 -2.29 -25.17 -16.03
N ASP A 13 -2.23 -26.43 -16.44
CA ASP A 13 -3.22 -27.08 -17.30
C ASP A 13 -4.39 -27.69 -16.52
N ASN A 14 -4.39 -27.55 -15.19
CA ASN A 14 -5.43 -28.07 -14.32
C ASN A 14 -5.73 -27.12 -13.14
N ILE A 15 -6.98 -27.18 -12.65
CA ILE A 15 -7.50 -26.35 -11.55
C ILE A 15 -6.63 -26.45 -10.29
N PRO A 16 -6.18 -27.65 -9.84
CA PRO A 16 -5.27 -27.75 -8.70
C PRO A 16 -3.96 -26.98 -8.87
N ALA A 17 -3.33 -27.05 -10.05
CA ALA A 17 -2.10 -26.30 -10.34
C ALA A 17 -2.34 -24.78 -10.30
N MET A 18 -3.49 -24.30 -10.77
CA MET A 18 -3.88 -22.89 -10.66
C MET A 18 -4.08 -22.48 -9.19
N GLN A 19 -4.70 -23.31 -8.37
CA GLN A 19 -4.90 -23.06 -6.94
C GLN A 19 -3.57 -22.99 -6.18
N ASP A 20 -2.65 -23.90 -6.49
CA ASP A 20 -1.31 -23.93 -5.90
C ASP A 20 -0.47 -22.72 -6.33
N ALA A 21 -0.55 -22.32 -7.62
CA ALA A 21 0.05 -21.09 -8.10
C ALA A 21 -0.53 -19.85 -7.41
N LEU A 22 -1.85 -19.76 -7.23
CA LEU A 22 -2.51 -18.67 -6.50
C LEU A 22 -2.00 -18.60 -5.06
N GLY A 23 -1.86 -19.75 -4.38
CA GLY A 23 -1.32 -19.83 -3.02
C GLY A 23 0.10 -19.29 -2.94
N ARG A 24 0.96 -19.62 -3.90
CA ARG A 24 2.33 -19.06 -3.99
C ARG A 24 2.33 -17.55 -4.24
N LEU A 25 1.52 -17.07 -5.18
CA LEU A 25 1.45 -15.65 -5.52
C LEU A 25 0.92 -14.82 -4.35
N ARG A 26 -0.08 -15.32 -3.63
CA ARG A 26 -0.59 -14.67 -2.41
C ARG A 26 0.48 -14.56 -1.34
N LYS A 27 1.21 -15.63 -1.04
CA LYS A 27 2.32 -15.57 -0.07
C LYS A 27 3.37 -14.55 -0.50
N ARG A 28 3.69 -14.50 -1.79
CA ARG A 28 4.63 -13.53 -2.35
C ARG A 28 4.11 -12.10 -2.21
N LEU A 29 2.82 -11.85 -2.47
CA LEU A 29 2.17 -10.55 -2.28
C LEU A 29 2.28 -10.07 -0.84
N GLU A 30 2.10 -10.98 0.12
CA GLU A 30 2.19 -10.68 1.54
C GLU A 30 3.65 -10.37 1.97
N SER A 31 4.65 -11.12 1.48
CA SER A 31 6.04 -11.07 1.99
C SER A 31 7.02 -10.14 1.26
N ASP A 32 6.78 -9.85 -0.03
CA ASP A 32 7.74 -9.15 -0.90
C ASP A 32 7.28 -7.70 -1.17
N PRO A 33 7.96 -6.68 -0.60
CA PRO A 33 7.60 -5.27 -0.78
C PRO A 33 7.62 -4.81 -2.24
N THR A 34 8.56 -5.32 -3.04
CA THR A 34 8.71 -4.90 -4.45
C THR A 34 7.55 -5.47 -5.25
N TYR A 35 7.26 -6.76 -5.06
CA TYR A 35 6.13 -7.40 -5.74
C TYR A 35 4.78 -6.80 -5.31
N PHE A 36 4.62 -6.47 -4.02
CA PHE A 36 3.44 -5.74 -3.54
C PHE A 36 3.30 -4.39 -4.24
N GLY A 37 4.38 -3.62 -4.34
CA GLY A 37 4.39 -2.33 -5.04
C GLY A 37 3.99 -2.45 -6.51
N ASP A 38 4.47 -3.48 -7.21
CA ASP A 38 4.12 -3.74 -8.60
C ASP A 38 2.63 -4.08 -8.76
N VAL A 39 2.10 -4.96 -7.91
CA VAL A 39 0.66 -5.32 -7.91
C VAL A 39 -0.21 -4.12 -7.55
N TYR A 40 0.20 -3.31 -6.58
CA TYR A 40 -0.50 -2.11 -6.17
C TYR A 40 -0.57 -1.07 -7.30
N ARG A 41 0.54 -0.81 -8.01
CA ARG A 41 0.57 0.08 -9.18
C ARG A 41 -0.26 -0.46 -10.34
N TYR A 42 -0.18 -1.76 -10.59
CA TYR A 42 -0.98 -2.43 -11.62
C TYR A 42 -2.48 -2.33 -11.33
N THR A 43 -2.88 -2.43 -10.07
CA THR A 43 -4.29 -2.36 -9.65
C THR A 43 -4.94 -1.05 -10.09
N PHE A 44 -4.23 0.08 -9.99
CA PHE A 44 -4.75 1.36 -10.49
C PHE A 44 -5.02 1.32 -12.00
N ALA A 45 -4.06 0.81 -12.78
CA ALA A 45 -4.20 0.71 -14.22
C ALA A 45 -5.34 -0.24 -14.63
N PHE A 46 -5.53 -1.32 -13.88
CA PHE A 46 -6.63 -2.28 -14.06
C PHE A 46 -8.00 -1.66 -13.72
N ALA A 47 -8.08 -0.90 -12.64
CA ALA A 47 -9.31 -0.28 -12.17
C ALA A 47 -9.76 0.93 -13.00
N LYS A 48 -8.81 1.60 -13.65
CA LYS A 48 -9.04 2.83 -14.41
C LYS A 48 -9.72 2.54 -15.75
N GLN A 49 -10.86 3.17 -15.99
CA GLN A 49 -11.53 3.13 -17.29
C GLN A 49 -10.69 3.83 -18.38
N GLU A 50 -10.87 3.41 -19.63
CA GLU A 50 -10.23 4.05 -20.79
C GLU A 50 -10.66 5.52 -20.88
N GLY A 51 -9.70 6.41 -21.17
CA GLY A 51 -9.93 7.86 -21.25
C GLY A 51 -9.97 8.61 -19.91
N GLN A 52 -10.14 7.93 -18.77
CA GLN A 52 -10.10 8.59 -17.45
C GLN A 52 -8.68 8.69 -16.88
N ARG A 53 -8.42 9.72 -16.07
CA ARG A 53 -7.13 9.98 -15.38
C ARG A 53 -7.15 9.62 -13.89
N SER A 54 -8.32 9.26 -13.37
CA SER A 54 -8.57 8.87 -11.98
C SER A 54 -9.49 7.67 -11.91
N ILE A 55 -9.46 6.95 -10.80
CA ILE A 55 -10.46 5.92 -10.46
C ILE A 55 -11.52 6.53 -9.55
N SER A 56 -12.74 5.97 -9.53
CA SER A 56 -13.78 6.45 -8.61
C SER A 56 -13.36 6.21 -7.15
N LEU A 57 -13.89 7.02 -6.23
CA LEU A 57 -13.58 6.87 -4.81
C LEU A 57 -13.99 5.47 -4.31
N GLU A 58 -15.20 5.03 -4.63
CA GLU A 58 -15.71 3.71 -4.21
C GLU A 58 -14.79 2.56 -4.63
N THR A 59 -14.29 2.60 -5.88
CA THR A 59 -13.36 1.60 -6.38
C THR A 59 -11.99 1.69 -5.69
N ALA A 60 -11.48 2.89 -5.43
CA ALA A 60 -10.23 3.07 -4.69
C ALA A 60 -10.32 2.49 -3.27
N LEU A 61 -11.39 2.81 -2.54
CA LEU A 61 -11.64 2.30 -1.18
C LEU A 61 -11.73 0.77 -1.17
N ALA A 62 -12.44 0.17 -2.13
CA ALA A 62 -12.56 -1.28 -2.23
C ALA A 62 -11.20 -1.96 -2.47
N PHE A 63 -10.35 -1.41 -3.34
CA PHE A 63 -9.03 -1.97 -3.60
C PHE A 63 -8.06 -1.76 -2.43
N TRP A 64 -8.10 -0.61 -1.75
CA TRP A 64 -7.28 -0.40 -0.56
C TRP A 64 -7.66 -1.33 0.59
N ASN A 65 -8.97 -1.53 0.82
CA ASN A 65 -9.46 -2.46 1.83
C ASN A 65 -9.06 -3.91 1.53
N LEU A 66 -8.84 -4.24 0.26
CA LEU A 66 -8.30 -5.53 -0.15
C LEU A 66 -6.78 -5.60 0.05
N LEU A 67 -6.03 -4.65 -0.49
CA LEU A 67 -4.56 -4.75 -0.61
C LEU A 67 -3.82 -4.47 0.71
N LEU A 68 -4.20 -3.41 1.42
CA LEU A 68 -3.43 -2.93 2.59
C LEU A 68 -3.36 -3.97 3.72
N PRO A 69 -4.45 -4.66 4.09
CA PRO A 69 -4.37 -5.70 5.13
C PRO A 69 -3.40 -6.84 4.78
N HIS A 70 -3.28 -7.22 3.50
CA HIS A 70 -2.32 -8.23 3.07
C HIS A 70 -0.87 -7.74 3.16
N GLY A 71 -0.63 -6.50 2.73
CA GLY A 71 0.70 -5.89 2.82
C GLY A 71 1.18 -5.67 4.27
N MET A 72 0.25 -5.36 5.18
CA MET A 72 0.56 -5.20 6.61
C MET A 72 0.83 -6.54 7.30
N LYS A 73 -0.03 -7.57 7.10
CA LYS A 73 0.12 -8.87 7.77
C LYS A 73 1.38 -9.63 7.36
N GLY A 74 1.79 -9.50 6.09
CA GLY A 74 2.96 -10.22 5.58
C GLY A 74 4.28 -9.46 5.71
N GLY A 75 4.28 -8.24 6.24
CA GLY A 75 5.47 -7.43 6.42
C GLY A 75 5.98 -6.72 5.16
N ALA A 76 5.28 -6.83 4.03
CA ALA A 76 5.62 -6.08 2.81
C ALA A 76 5.54 -4.55 3.01
N LEU A 77 4.67 -4.08 3.91
CA LEU A 77 4.51 -2.67 4.27
C LEU A 77 5.22 -2.28 5.57
N THR A 78 5.79 -3.24 6.31
CA THR A 78 6.53 -2.93 7.54
C THR A 78 7.86 -2.28 7.18
N LYS A 79 8.18 -1.18 7.86
CA LYS A 79 9.45 -0.46 7.76
C LYS A 79 10.60 -1.43 8.07
N ARG A 80 11.17 -2.07 7.06
CA ARG A 80 12.46 -2.76 7.23
C ARG A 80 13.48 -1.65 7.40
N LEU A 81 13.83 -1.36 8.65
CA LEU A 81 15.06 -0.64 8.98
C LEU A 81 16.14 -1.17 8.05
N SER A 82 16.65 -0.30 7.19
CA SER A 82 17.84 -0.61 6.42
C SER A 82 18.97 -0.84 7.42
N SER A 83 19.24 -2.10 7.74
CA SER A 83 20.46 -2.52 8.40
C SER A 83 21.62 -2.27 7.43
N SER A 84 22.05 -1.01 7.37
CA SER A 84 23.36 -0.66 6.83
C SER A 84 24.39 -1.03 7.89
N ASP A 85 25.02 -2.18 7.68
CA ASP A 85 26.42 -2.49 8.01
C ASP A 85 26.90 -2.14 9.43
N SER A 86 26.85 -3.13 10.34
CA SER A 86 27.84 -3.29 11.41
C SER A 86 27.79 -4.73 11.92
N SER A 87 28.89 -5.44 11.70
CA SER A 87 29.25 -6.68 12.36
C SER A 87 29.16 -6.52 13.87
N ASP A 88 28.49 -7.46 14.53
CA ASP A 88 28.87 -8.10 15.80
C ASP A 88 27.61 -8.47 16.61
N ASP A 89 27.59 -9.74 17.00
CA ASP A 89 26.49 -10.43 17.65
C ASP A 89 25.97 -9.71 18.90
N VAL A 90 24.67 -9.38 18.92
CA VAL A 90 23.85 -9.26 20.14
C VAL A 90 22.39 -9.54 19.81
N ASP A 91 21.89 -10.69 20.27
CA ASP A 91 20.46 -10.97 20.36
C ASP A 91 19.80 -9.92 21.26
N MET A 92 19.08 -8.98 20.64
CA MET A 92 18.16 -8.08 21.33
C MET A 92 16.77 -8.28 20.75
N VAL A 93 15.91 -8.91 21.54
CA VAL A 93 14.46 -8.97 21.33
C VAL A 93 13.95 -7.53 21.24
N GLY A 94 13.61 -7.07 20.03
CA GLY A 94 12.97 -5.78 19.79
C GLY A 94 11.55 -5.76 20.34
N ILE A 95 11.40 -5.59 21.65
CA ILE A 95 10.12 -5.21 22.28
C ILE A 95 9.98 -3.68 22.17
N GLY A 96 9.05 -3.23 21.33
CA GLY A 96 8.28 -1.99 21.56
C GLY A 96 8.70 -0.71 20.84
N GLY A 97 7.83 -0.24 19.93
CA GLY A 97 7.73 1.16 19.47
C GLY A 97 8.48 1.41 18.17
N ASP A 98 7.87 1.42 16.99
CA ASP A 98 6.59 2.01 16.62
C ASP A 98 6.02 1.21 15.45
N ALA A 99 4.78 0.70 15.59
CA ALA A 99 4.08 0.08 14.49
C ALA A 99 3.58 1.20 13.56
N GLY A 100 4.40 1.60 12.59
CA GLY A 100 4.20 2.76 11.71
C GLY A 100 2.75 2.99 11.28
N TRP A 101 2.36 2.47 10.11
CA TRP A 101 0.98 2.53 9.66
C TRP A 101 0.12 1.45 10.33
N SER A 102 -1.10 1.82 10.76
CA SER A 102 -2.06 0.93 11.42
C SER A 102 -3.35 0.73 10.60
N GLU A 103 -4.13 -0.29 10.97
CA GLU A 103 -5.46 -0.53 10.38
C GLU A 103 -6.42 0.64 10.68
N ASP A 104 -6.32 1.25 11.87
CA ASP A 104 -7.12 2.43 12.24
C ASP A 104 -6.83 3.62 11.32
N TYR A 105 -5.57 3.85 10.94
CA TYR A 105 -5.20 4.93 10.00
C TYR A 105 -5.72 4.67 8.59
N THR A 106 -5.85 3.40 8.20
CA THR A 106 -6.51 3.03 6.95
C THR A 106 -7.99 3.44 6.97
N GLN A 107 -8.67 3.17 8.08
CA GLN A 107 -10.07 3.56 8.24
C GLN A 107 -10.24 5.09 8.29
N TRP A 108 -9.33 5.80 8.97
CA TRP A 108 -9.34 7.26 9.01
C TRP A 108 -9.13 7.88 7.62
N TRP A 109 -8.26 7.29 6.79
CA TRP A 109 -8.07 7.71 5.40
C TRP A 109 -9.36 7.58 4.58
N PHE A 110 -10.10 6.49 4.78
CA PHE A 110 -11.37 6.26 4.09
C PHE A 110 -12.45 7.25 4.52
N GLU A 111 -12.57 7.50 5.82
CA GLU A 111 -13.46 8.51 6.39
C GLU A 111 -13.11 9.91 5.86
N PHE A 112 -11.84 10.29 5.92
CA PHE A 112 -11.35 11.59 5.42
C PHE A 112 -11.71 11.83 3.94
N LEU A 113 -11.46 10.85 3.06
CA LEU A 113 -11.78 10.98 1.63
C LEU A 113 -13.29 11.06 1.37
N THR A 114 -14.07 10.34 2.17
CA THR A 114 -15.54 10.35 2.08
C THR A 114 -16.12 11.68 2.55
N ASP A 115 -15.67 12.18 3.71
CA ASP A 115 -16.13 13.43 4.31
C ASP A 115 -15.75 14.65 3.47
N LYS A 116 -14.55 14.64 2.86
CA LYS A 116 -14.13 15.69 1.91
C LYS A 116 -14.95 15.67 0.60
N GLY A 117 -15.75 14.63 0.36
CA GLY A 117 -16.54 14.48 -0.85
C GLY A 117 -15.69 14.21 -2.10
N ALA A 118 -14.57 13.51 -1.94
CA ALA A 118 -13.71 13.17 -3.07
C ALA A 118 -14.46 12.32 -4.09
N ARG A 119 -14.45 12.73 -5.37
CA ARG A 119 -15.14 11.98 -6.44
C ARG A 119 -14.29 10.86 -7.03
N GLY A 120 -12.98 10.90 -6.80
CA GLY A 120 -12.04 9.94 -7.34
C GLY A 120 -10.61 10.18 -6.87
N VAL A 121 -9.76 9.21 -7.16
CA VAL A 121 -8.34 9.19 -6.77
C VAL A 121 -7.49 9.24 -8.04
N SER A 122 -6.59 10.21 -8.12
CA SER A 122 -5.64 10.32 -9.22
C SER A 122 -4.53 9.27 -9.10
N LYS A 123 -3.82 9.00 -10.20
CA LYS A 123 -2.68 8.08 -10.20
C LYS A 123 -1.61 8.50 -9.18
N ASP A 124 -1.35 9.80 -9.12
CA ASP A 124 -0.36 10.39 -8.25
C ASP A 124 -0.69 10.18 -6.77
N VAL A 125 -1.92 10.50 -6.34
CA VAL A 125 -2.38 10.24 -4.96
C VAL A 125 -2.32 8.75 -4.65
N TRP A 126 -2.74 7.88 -5.57
CA TRP A 126 -2.66 6.43 -5.39
C TRP A 126 -1.23 5.96 -5.13
N GLU A 127 -0.28 6.33 -5.99
CA GLU A 127 1.12 5.92 -5.90
C GLU A 127 1.84 6.52 -4.68
N MET A 128 1.63 7.81 -4.41
CA MET A 128 2.23 8.50 -3.27
C MET A 128 1.66 7.98 -1.94
N PHE A 129 0.39 7.59 -1.88
CA PHE A 129 -0.19 7.01 -0.67
C PHE A 129 0.53 5.73 -0.22
N LEU A 130 0.96 4.87 -1.16
CA LEU A 130 1.73 3.68 -0.79
C LEU A 130 3.09 4.05 -0.16
N GLU A 131 3.77 5.05 -0.70
CA GLU A 131 5.05 5.50 -0.14
C GLU A 131 4.85 6.15 1.24
N PHE A 132 3.78 6.92 1.40
CA PHE A 132 3.39 7.51 2.67
C PHE A 132 3.14 6.44 3.75
N VAL A 133 2.34 5.41 3.45
CA VAL A 133 2.08 4.27 4.34
C VAL A 133 3.37 3.58 4.79
N ARG A 134 4.39 3.51 3.93
CA ARG A 134 5.67 2.85 4.23
C ARG A 134 6.65 3.74 4.98
N SER A 135 6.54 5.06 4.84
CA SER A 135 7.52 6.01 5.36
C SER A 135 7.14 6.58 6.73
N ILE A 136 5.85 6.67 7.04
CA ILE A 136 5.34 7.37 8.23
C ILE A 136 5.57 6.58 9.53
N ASP A 137 5.75 7.30 10.64
CA ASP A 137 5.70 6.76 12.00
C ASP A 137 4.27 6.79 12.56
N SER A 138 4.04 6.01 13.62
CA SER A 138 2.72 5.92 14.28
C SER A 138 2.19 7.25 14.82
N LYS A 139 2.97 8.32 14.92
CA LYS A 139 2.51 9.64 15.37
C LYS A 139 2.57 10.72 14.29
N PHE A 140 2.92 10.37 13.06
CA PHE A 140 3.09 11.32 11.95
C PHE A 140 4.11 12.44 12.25
N GLN A 141 5.06 12.22 13.17
CA GLN A 141 6.09 13.18 13.55
C GLN A 141 7.20 13.28 12.50
N ASN A 142 7.46 12.19 11.77
CA ASN A 142 8.47 12.18 10.72
C ASN A 142 7.93 12.68 9.36
N TYR A 143 6.71 13.21 9.33
CA TYR A 143 6.12 13.82 8.13
C TYR A 143 6.72 15.20 7.87
N ASP A 144 7.19 15.40 6.64
CA ASP A 144 7.71 16.67 6.14
C ASP A 144 6.65 17.35 5.25
N GLU A 145 6.09 18.46 5.74
CA GLU A 145 5.08 19.28 5.05
C GLU A 145 5.68 20.08 3.89
N GLU A 146 7.00 20.26 3.84
CA GLU A 146 7.70 20.86 2.69
C GLU A 146 8.07 19.81 1.63
N GLY A 147 7.74 18.54 1.89
CA GLY A 147 7.94 17.44 0.96
C GLY A 147 7.09 17.57 -0.31
N ALA A 148 7.45 16.82 -1.35
CA ALA A 148 6.72 16.79 -2.61
C ALA A 148 5.45 15.89 -2.55
N TRP A 149 4.72 15.93 -1.44
CA TRP A 149 3.51 15.14 -1.25
C TRP A 149 2.32 15.79 -1.97
N PRO A 150 1.32 15.00 -2.42
CA PRO A 150 0.06 15.56 -2.88
C PRO A 150 -0.66 16.24 -1.72
N SER A 151 -1.30 17.39 -1.96
CA SER A 151 -2.05 18.11 -0.92
C SER A 151 -3.12 17.28 -0.19
N THR A 152 -3.61 16.22 -0.83
CA THR A 152 -4.55 15.28 -0.19
C THR A 152 -3.90 14.49 0.96
N VAL A 153 -2.60 14.22 0.87
CA VAL A 153 -1.81 13.60 1.95
C VAL A 153 -1.54 14.61 3.05
N ASP A 154 -1.16 15.85 2.72
CA ASP A 154 -0.97 16.94 3.70
C ASP A 154 -2.24 17.16 4.53
N ASP A 155 -3.38 17.34 3.87
CA ASP A 155 -4.69 17.53 4.50
C ASP A 155 -5.05 16.34 5.42
N PHE A 156 -4.67 15.12 5.03
CA PHE A 156 -4.92 13.94 5.85
C PHE A 156 -4.02 13.88 7.08
N VAL A 157 -2.74 14.27 6.97
CA VAL A 157 -1.85 14.34 8.13
C VAL A 157 -2.38 15.35 9.14
N GLU A 158 -2.85 16.51 8.68
CA GLU A 158 -3.49 17.50 9.55
C GLU A 158 -4.74 16.92 10.23
N TYR A 159 -5.60 16.22 9.47
CA TYR A 159 -6.77 15.52 9.99
C TYR A 159 -6.41 14.47 11.06
N ALA A 160 -5.42 13.61 10.78
CA ALA A 160 -4.98 12.55 11.67
C ALA A 160 -4.35 13.09 12.96
N ARG A 161 -3.48 14.11 12.86
CA ARG A 161 -2.87 14.79 14.03
C ARG A 161 -3.93 15.44 14.93
N LYS A 162 -4.93 16.10 14.35
CA LYS A 162 -6.06 16.65 15.14
C LYS A 162 -6.82 15.56 15.91
N ARG A 163 -6.98 14.37 15.30
CA ARG A 163 -7.69 13.23 15.90
C ARG A 163 -6.86 12.49 16.96
N LEU A 164 -5.53 12.45 16.80
CA LEU A 164 -4.61 11.90 17.80
C LEU A 164 -4.56 12.76 19.09
N GLY A 165 -4.90 14.05 19.01
CA GLY A 165 -4.82 14.98 20.13
C GLY A 165 -3.38 15.44 20.41
N PRO A 166 -3.18 16.33 21.41
CA PRO A 166 -1.84 16.75 21.80
C PRO A 166 -1.04 15.54 22.32
N VAL A 167 0.10 15.28 21.67
CA VAL A 167 1.08 14.24 22.03
C VAL A 167 1.86 14.66 23.28
#